data_AF-A0A2A4SVK9-F1
#
_entry.id   AF-A0A2A4SVK9-F1
#
_cell.length_a   1.000
_cell.length_b   1.000
_cell.length_c   1.000
_cell.angle_alpha   90.00
_cell.angle_beta   90.00
_cell.angle_gamma   90.00
#
_symmetry.space_group_name_H-M   'P 1'
#
loop_
_entity.id
_entity.type
_entity.pdbx_description
1 polymer ?
#
loop_
_entity_poly.entity_id
_entity_poly.type
_entity_poly.pdbx_seq_one_letter_code
_entity_poly.pdbx_strand_id
1 'polypeptide(L)'
;MSDFFSSYDNGENNQPISNTPSGKPEGRPEGRQGGPQGGGQGGGYGYAEEIFSESLQTPNRTYFVDYKLSPRGRYLKISEKSRGRKSTIMLDEEDILDFYNILSKVVDQIKKEDE
;
A
#
# COMPACT_ATOMS: atom_id res chain seq x y z
N MET A 1 0.82 31.38 -8.56
CA MET A 1 0.94 30.01 -8.01
C MET A 1 2.13 30.05 -7.08
N SER A 2 1.87 30.27 -5.79
CA SER A 2 2.88 30.55 -4.77
C SER A 2 3.17 29.29 -3.97
N ASP A 3 4.46 29.01 -3.82
CA ASP A 3 5.06 27.98 -2.98
C ASP A 3 4.70 28.16 -1.49
N PHE A 4 4.48 27.05 -0.78
CA PHE A 4 4.22 27.05 0.66
C PHE A 4 5.00 25.93 1.36
N PHE A 5 6.33 25.98 1.26
CA PHE A 5 7.20 25.41 2.29
C PHE A 5 7.56 26.52 3.28
N SER A 6 6.92 26.53 4.45
CA SER A 6 7.35 27.14 5.72
C SER A 6 6.16 26.97 6.68
N SER A 7 6.22 26.53 7.93
CA SER A 7 7.29 26.38 8.91
C SER A 7 6.71 25.50 10.04
N TYR A 8 7.54 24.65 10.62
CA TYR A 8 7.28 24.10 11.95
C TYR A 8 7.35 25.24 12.99
N ASP A 9 6.29 25.42 13.77
CA ASP A 9 6.32 26.21 15.01
C ASP A 9 6.33 25.23 16.19
N ASN A 10 7.49 25.15 16.84
CA ASN A 10 7.69 24.44 18.10
C ASN A 10 7.71 25.49 19.21
N GLY A 11 6.59 25.67 19.89
CA GLY A 11 6.42 26.54 21.04
C GLY A 11 6.15 25.72 22.30
N GLU A 12 7.03 25.88 23.28
CA GLU A 12 7.18 25.16 24.54
C GLU A 12 5.97 25.33 25.51
N ASN A 13 5.69 24.33 26.36
CA ASN A 13 5.82 24.42 27.84
C ASN A 13 4.98 23.38 28.65
N ASN A 14 5.71 22.37 29.15
CA ASN A 14 5.82 21.86 30.53
C ASN A 14 4.58 21.57 31.46
N GLN A 15 4.38 20.27 31.73
CA GLN A 15 4.24 19.56 33.04
C GLN A 15 2.87 19.59 33.81
N PRO A 16 2.67 18.75 34.86
CA PRO A 16 1.74 17.63 34.78
C PRO A 16 0.66 17.69 35.89
N ILE A 17 -0.45 16.97 35.76
CA ILE A 17 -1.30 16.72 36.94
C ILE A 17 -1.83 15.28 36.93
N SER A 18 -1.29 14.52 37.88
CA SER A 18 -1.80 13.25 38.37
C SER A 18 -3.00 13.43 39.30
N ASN A 19 -3.81 12.37 39.38
CA ASN A 19 -4.68 11.93 40.50
C ASN A 19 -6.21 12.13 40.39
N THR A 20 -6.88 11.02 40.03
CA THR A 20 -8.03 10.32 40.69
C THR A 20 -9.38 11.05 40.95
N PRO A 21 -10.49 10.35 41.31
CA PRO A 21 -11.22 9.26 40.65
C PRO A 21 -12.76 9.53 40.55
N SER A 22 -13.48 8.63 39.87
CA SER A 22 -14.91 8.31 40.07
C SER A 22 -16.00 9.31 39.60
N GLY A 23 -16.87 8.83 38.70
CA GLY A 23 -18.17 9.42 38.44
C GLY A 23 -18.85 8.87 37.19
N LYS A 24 -19.68 7.82 37.33
CA LYS A 24 -20.83 7.60 36.41
C LYS A 24 -22.00 8.41 36.98
N PRO A 25 -22.85 9.02 36.14
CA PRO A 25 -24.12 8.37 35.85
C PRO A 25 -24.61 8.51 34.39
N GLU A 26 -25.72 7.84 34.14
CA GLU A 26 -26.32 7.40 32.87
C GLU A 26 -27.05 8.48 32.07
N GLY A 27 -27.17 8.27 30.74
CA GLY A 27 -28.08 8.97 29.84
C GLY A 27 -28.16 8.32 28.45
N ARG A 28 -29.28 7.67 28.12
CA ARG A 28 -29.69 7.12 26.79
C ARG A 28 -30.46 8.20 25.99
N PRO A 29 -30.92 8.02 24.73
CA PRO A 29 -30.47 7.18 23.59
C PRO A 29 -30.50 7.94 22.20
N GLU A 30 -30.20 7.20 21.12
CA GLU A 30 -30.63 7.40 19.71
C GLU A 30 -29.91 8.39 18.76
N GLY A 31 -29.27 7.84 17.71
CA GLY A 31 -28.76 8.58 16.55
C GLY A 31 -28.16 7.64 15.49
N ARG A 32 -28.95 7.34 14.46
CA ARG A 32 -28.68 6.49 13.29
C ARG A 32 -27.60 7.11 12.38
N GLN A 33 -26.61 6.33 11.94
CA GLN A 33 -25.86 6.45 10.65
C GLN A 33 -24.78 5.35 10.64
N GLY A 34 -24.84 4.33 9.77
CA GLY A 34 -24.64 4.50 8.34
C GLY A 34 -23.14 4.72 8.09
N GLY A 35 -22.36 3.65 7.94
CA GLY A 35 -20.91 3.75 7.76
C GLY A 35 -20.50 4.37 6.41
N PRO A 36 -19.19 4.54 6.20
CA PRO A 36 -18.58 4.15 4.94
C PRO A 36 -17.51 3.08 5.16
N GLN A 37 -17.73 1.95 4.47
CA GLN A 37 -16.68 1.06 4.03
C GLN A 37 -15.61 1.85 3.25
N GLY A 38 -14.35 1.59 3.57
CA GLY A 38 -13.20 1.92 2.74
C GLY A 38 -11.91 1.61 3.50
N GLY A 39 -11.04 0.70 3.10
CA GLY A 39 -11.05 -0.22 1.98
C GLY A 39 -9.78 -1.07 2.09
N GLY A 40 -9.96 -2.37 2.32
CA GLY A 40 -8.98 -3.44 2.14
C GLY A 40 -7.49 -3.15 2.44
N GLN A 41 -7.11 -3.17 3.71
CA GLN A 41 -5.80 -3.71 4.08
C GLN A 41 -5.95 -5.23 4.16
N GLY A 42 -5.84 -5.86 3.00
CA GLY A 42 -5.90 -7.31 2.88
C GLY A 42 -4.73 -7.94 3.63
N GLY A 43 -5.07 -8.65 4.72
CA GLY A 43 -4.36 -9.80 5.27
C GLY A 43 -2.84 -9.65 5.35
N GLY A 44 -2.38 -9.09 6.46
CA GLY A 44 -0.96 -9.11 6.81
C GLY A 44 -0.46 -10.55 6.92
N TYR A 45 0.20 -11.01 5.86
CA TYR A 45 1.33 -11.91 5.95
C TYR A 45 2.42 -11.20 6.76
N GLY A 46 2.22 -11.02 8.07
CA GLY A 46 3.08 -10.23 8.98
C GLY A 46 4.49 -10.80 9.20
N TYR A 47 4.98 -11.62 8.27
CA TYR A 47 6.27 -12.28 8.28
C TYR A 47 7.07 -12.07 7.00
N ALA A 48 6.49 -11.47 5.96
CA ALA A 48 7.22 -11.23 4.72
C ALA A 48 7.91 -9.87 4.78
N GLU A 49 9.25 -9.88 4.82
CA GLU A 49 10.07 -8.68 4.72
C GLU A 49 10.00 -8.14 3.29
N GLU A 50 9.77 -6.84 3.15
CA GLU A 50 9.76 -6.18 1.85
C GLU A 50 11.18 -5.76 1.47
N ILE A 51 11.70 -6.35 0.39
CA ILE A 51 13.04 -6.02 -0.13
C ILE A 51 12.93 -4.86 -1.12
N PHE A 52 11.90 -4.88 -1.98
CA PHE A 52 11.65 -3.87 -2.99
C PHE A 52 10.15 -3.77 -3.28
N SER A 53 9.67 -2.55 -3.52
CA SER A 53 8.29 -2.29 -3.92
C SER A 53 8.25 -1.08 -4.82
N GLU A 54 7.61 -1.23 -5.97
CA GLU A 54 7.34 -0.15 -6.92
C GLU A 54 5.89 -0.19 -7.40
N SER A 55 5.39 0.95 -7.87
CA SER A 55 4.04 1.02 -8.44
C SER A 55 3.96 1.90 -9.68
N LEU A 56 3.21 1.42 -10.66
CA LEU A 56 2.85 2.17 -11.86
C LEU A 56 1.38 2.54 -11.79
N GLN A 57 1.10 3.84 -11.64
CA GLN A 57 -0.26 4.36 -11.66
C GLN A 57 -0.64 4.83 -13.07
N THR A 58 -1.83 4.41 -13.51
CA THR A 58 -2.49 4.89 -14.72
C THR A 58 -3.90 5.37 -14.35
N PRO A 59 -4.62 6.09 -15.23
CA PRO A 59 -5.94 6.64 -14.89
C PRO A 59 -6.99 5.61 -14.42
N ASN A 60 -6.90 4.36 -14.89
CA ASN A 60 -7.92 3.33 -14.62
C ASN A 60 -7.41 2.14 -13.79
N ARG A 61 -6.11 2.08 -13.51
CA ARG A 61 -5.48 0.96 -12.80
C ARG A 61 -4.13 1.32 -12.22
N THR A 62 -3.79 0.62 -11.15
CA THR A 62 -2.47 0.67 -10.51
C THR A 62 -1.86 -0.73 -10.55
N TYR A 63 -0.63 -0.81 -11.01
CA TYR A 63 0.19 -2.01 -10.94
C TYR A 63 1.16 -1.88 -9.76
N PHE A 64 1.32 -2.95 -9.00
CA PHE A 64 2.27 -3.07 -7.90
C PHE A 64 3.23 -4.21 -8.20
N VAL A 65 4.51 -3.97 -8.01
CA VAL A 65 5.58 -4.96 -8.18
C VAL A 65 6.36 -5.01 -6.87
N ASP A 66 6.14 -6.08 -6.09
CA ASP A 66 6.80 -6.27 -4.81
C ASP A 66 7.73 -7.48 -4.85
N TYR A 67 8.99 -7.30 -4.51
CA TYR A 67 9.94 -8.40 -4.28
C TYR A 67 10.16 -8.54 -2.77
N LYS A 68 9.82 -9.71 -2.23
CA LYS A 68 9.69 -9.93 -0.78
C LYS A 68 10.43 -11.19 -0.35
N LEU A 69 10.90 -11.21 0.89
CA LEU A 69 11.44 -12.41 1.56
C LEU A 69 10.38 -13.02 2.47
N SER A 70 10.14 -14.32 2.33
CA SER A 70 9.32 -15.11 3.25
C SER A 70 10.17 -16.21 3.90
N PRO A 71 9.65 -16.90 4.94
CA PRO A 71 10.31 -18.09 5.48
C PRO A 71 10.55 -19.23 4.46
N ARG A 72 9.86 -19.22 3.30
CA ARG A 72 10.03 -20.21 2.23
C ARG A 72 11.01 -19.77 1.14
N GLY A 73 11.56 -18.56 1.24
CA GLY A 73 12.40 -17.95 0.20
C GLY A 73 11.86 -16.62 -0.30
N ARG A 74 12.58 -16.06 -1.27
CA ARG A 74 12.24 -14.79 -1.92
C ARG A 74 11.29 -15.03 -3.10
N TYR A 75 10.41 -14.08 -3.34
CA TYR A 75 9.40 -14.18 -4.39
C TYR A 75 9.03 -12.80 -4.91
N LEU A 76 8.56 -12.75 -6.16
CA LEU A 76 7.99 -11.56 -6.77
C LEU A 76 6.47 -11.66 -6.74
N LYS A 77 5.80 -10.58 -6.33
CA LYS A 77 4.35 -10.44 -6.35
C LYS A 77 3.97 -9.27 -7.24
N ILE A 78 3.21 -9.55 -8.29
CA ILE A 78 2.70 -8.53 -9.20
C ILE A 78 1.18 -8.45 -9.01
N SER A 79 0.67 -7.26 -8.71
CA SER A 79 -0.76 -7.04 -8.54
C SER A 79 -1.27 -5.92 -9.45
N GLU A 80 -2.36 -6.17 -10.16
CA GLU A 80 -3.15 -5.11 -10.79
C GLU A 80 -4.37 -4.81 -9.91
N LYS A 81 -4.59 -3.53 -9.62
CA LYS A 81 -5.80 -3.02 -8.96
C LYS A 81 -6.52 -2.06 -9.91
N SER A 82 -7.74 -2.41 -10.28
CA SER A 82 -8.63 -1.56 -11.09
C SER A 82 -9.91 -1.24 -10.30
N ARG A 83 -10.89 -0.56 -10.93
CA ARG A 83 -12.16 -0.14 -10.30
C ARG A 83 -13.01 -1.35 -9.88
N GLY A 84 -12.72 -1.88 -8.69
CA GLY A 84 -13.49 -2.96 -8.04
C GLY A 84 -12.90 -4.36 -8.20
N ARG A 85 -11.81 -4.54 -8.95
CA ARG A 85 -11.15 -5.85 -9.12
C ARG A 85 -9.67 -5.76 -8.81
N LYS A 86 -9.14 -6.82 -8.20
CA LYS A 86 -7.71 -7.05 -8.00
C LYS A 86 -7.34 -8.40 -8.60
N SER A 87 -6.28 -8.43 -9.40
CA SER A 87 -5.62 -9.66 -9.86
C SER A 87 -4.19 -9.64 -9.33
N THR A 88 -3.69 -10.80 -8.93
CA THR A 88 -2.33 -10.96 -8.41
C THR A 88 -1.75 -12.26 -8.93
N ILE A 89 -0.50 -12.20 -9.37
CA ILE A 89 0.35 -13.36 -9.62
C ILE A 89 1.56 -13.31 -8.68
N MET A 90 2.14 -14.47 -8.41
CA MET A 90 3.39 -14.61 -7.69
C MET A 90 4.33 -15.49 -8.50
N LEU A 91 5.62 -15.17 -8.46
CA LEU A 91 6.70 -15.93 -9.08
C LEU A 91 7.74 -16.24 -8.00
N ASP A 92 8.25 -17.46 -8.00
CA ASP A 92 9.41 -17.79 -7.19
C ASP A 92 10.65 -17.10 -7.76
N GLU A 93 11.67 -16.88 -6.91
CA GLU A 93 12.87 -16.14 -7.30
C GLU A 93 13.56 -16.69 -8.55
N GLU A 94 13.56 -18.02 -8.71
CA GLU A 94 14.19 -18.71 -9.84
C GLU A 94 13.53 -18.42 -11.20
N ASP A 95 12.23 -18.11 -11.21
CA ASP A 95 11.48 -17.84 -12.45
C ASP A 95 11.60 -16.38 -12.94
N ILE A 96 12.08 -15.47 -12.09
CA ILE A 96 12.07 -14.01 -12.37
C ILE A 96 12.92 -13.67 -13.59
N LEU A 97 14.08 -14.32 -13.76
CA LEU A 97 14.99 -14.01 -14.87
C LEU A 97 14.39 -14.41 -16.22
N ASP A 98 13.74 -15.56 -16.30
CA ASP A 98 13.05 -16.01 -17.51
C ASP A 98 11.84 -15.14 -17.82
N PHE A 99 11.10 -14.72 -16.79
CA PHE A 99 10.00 -13.77 -16.94
C PHE A 99 10.50 -12.42 -17.49
N TYR A 100 11.63 -11.91 -17.00
CA TYR A 100 12.27 -10.70 -17.54
C TYR A 100 12.67 -10.86 -19.01
N ASN A 101 13.29 -11.99 -19.37
CA ASN A 101 13.67 -12.28 -20.76
C ASN A 101 12.46 -12.28 -21.70
N ILE A 102 11.30 -12.77 -21.23
CA ILE A 102 10.04 -12.71 -21.97
C ILE A 102 9.56 -11.26 -22.12
N LEU A 103 9.56 -10.47 -21.04
CA LEU A 103 9.17 -9.06 -21.09
C LEU A 103 10.08 -8.24 -22.02
N SER A 104 11.39 -8.49 -22.01
CA SER A 104 12.34 -7.82 -22.91
C SER A 104 11.98 -8.08 -24.38
N LYS A 105 11.62 -9.32 -24.73
CA LYS A 105 11.17 -9.65 -26.09
C LYS A 105 9.88 -8.90 -26.46
N VAL A 106 8.96 -8.68 -25.51
CA VAL A 106 7.76 -7.87 -25.75
C VAL A 106 8.14 -6.42 -26.05
N VAL A 107 9.06 -5.84 -25.28
CA VAL A 107 9.56 -4.47 -25.52
C VAL A 107 10.22 -4.34 -26.90
N ASP A 108 10.99 -5.34 -27.31
CA ASP A 108 11.63 -5.35 -28.63
C ASP A 108 10.60 -5.42 -29.77
N GLN A 109 9.42 -6.01 -29.55
CA GLN A 109 8.34 -5.98 -30.55
C GLN A 109 7.64 -4.62 -30.60
N ILE A 110 7.36 -4.01 -29.44
CA ILE A 110 6.75 -2.67 -29.37
C ILE A 110 7.58 -1.67 -30.18
N LYS A 111 8.92 -1.68 -30.00
CA LYS A 111 9.82 -0.77 -30.73
C LYS A 111 9.85 -0.97 -32.25
N LYS A 112 9.52 -2.16 -32.74
CA LYS A 112 9.48 -2.45 -34.19
C LYS A 112 8.20 -1.97 -34.85
N GLU A 113 7.12 -1.82 -34.10
CA GLU A 113 5.85 -1.29 -34.62
C GLU A 113 5.90 0.25 -34.80
N ASP A 114 6.84 0.91 -34.11
CA ASP A 114 7.08 2.35 -34.18
C ASP A 114 8.09 2.75 -35.29
N GLU A 115 8.65 1.80 -36.04
CA GLU A 115 9.52 2.00 -37.23
C GLU A 115 8.77 1.72 -38.54
#